data_AF-A0A357N9B7-F1
#
_entry.id   AF-A0A357N9B7-F1
#
_cell.length_a   1.000
_cell.length_b   1.000
_cell.length_c   1.000
_cell.angle_alpha   90.00
_cell.angle_beta   90.00
_cell.angle_gamma   90.00
#
_symmetry.space_group_name_H-M   'P 1'
#
loop_
_entity.id
_entity.type
_entity.pdbx_description
1 polymer ?
#
loop_
_entity_poly.entity_id
_entity_poly.type
_entity_poly.pdbx_seq_one_letter_code
_entity_poly.pdbx_strand_id
1 'polypeptide(L)'
;MKNRVLGDLSGIKGHIEQRIEALYDCVIPYGQIITPEFAREMAYLTSILQREIAVYINRRGKVAAVSLGEQSTAPLPEIDGRRSEKRLSGIRCIHTHPQGHGALSN
;
A
#
# COMPACT_ATOMS: atom_id res chain seq x y z
N MET A 1 17.76 -3.67 2.31
CA MET A 1 17.27 -2.32 2.66
C MET A 1 16.08 -2.49 3.57
N LYS A 2 15.98 -1.70 4.64
CA LYS A 2 14.84 -1.74 5.55
C LYS A 2 13.64 -1.13 4.83
N ASN A 3 12.54 -1.88 4.70
CA ASN A 3 11.32 -1.36 4.08
C ASN A 3 10.74 -0.30 5.02
N ARG A 4 10.81 0.98 4.62
CA ARG A 4 10.36 2.11 5.43
C ARG A 4 8.96 2.52 4.99
N VAL A 5 8.04 2.58 5.96
CA VAL A 5 6.70 3.14 5.74
C VAL A 5 6.81 4.66 5.50
N LEU A 6 6.12 5.15 4.47
CA LEU A 6 6.07 6.56 4.10
C LEU A 6 4.90 7.26 4.81
N GLY A 7 5.06 8.55 5.10
CA GLY A 7 4.07 9.36 5.80
C GLY A 7 4.40 9.62 7.27
N ASP A 8 3.44 10.22 7.99
CA ASP A 8 3.57 10.53 9.41
C ASP A 8 3.25 9.29 10.27
N LEU A 9 4.26 8.82 11.02
CA LEU A 9 4.16 7.72 11.99
C LEU A 9 3.99 8.21 13.43
N SER A 10 3.93 9.52 13.65
CA SER A 10 3.85 10.10 14.98
C SER A 10 2.59 9.62 15.72
N GLY A 11 2.76 9.14 16.94
CA GLY A 11 1.66 8.66 17.78
C GLY A 11 1.13 7.27 17.44
N ILE A 12 1.73 6.56 16.47
CA ILE A 12 1.39 5.16 16.19
C ILE A 12 2.02 4.26 17.26
N LYS A 13 1.21 3.33 17.81
CA LYS A 13 1.69 2.34 18.78
C LYS A 13 2.64 1.36 18.08
N GLY A 14 3.75 0.98 18.71
CA GLY A 14 4.77 0.13 18.08
C GLY A 14 4.26 -1.21 17.52
N HIS A 15 3.28 -1.85 18.17
CA HIS A 15 2.68 -3.09 17.63
C HIS A 15 1.83 -2.86 16.38
N ILE A 16 1.28 -1.66 16.19
CA ILE A 16 0.56 -1.28 14.97
C ILE A 16 1.58 -0.97 13.88
N GLU A 17 2.64 -0.24 14.19
CA GLU A 17 3.75 0.03 13.26
C GLU A 17 4.33 -1.27 12.69
N GLN A 18 4.60 -2.27 13.54
CA GLN A 18 5.06 -3.59 13.11
C GLN A 18 4.10 -4.29 12.14
N ARG A 19 2.78 -4.13 12.31
CA ARG A 19 1.78 -4.71 11.39
C ARG A 19 1.76 -3.97 10.04
N ILE A 20 1.97 -2.65 10.05
CA ILE A 20 2.11 -1.88 8.81
C ILE A 20 3.39 -2.32 8.07
N GLU A 21 4.50 -2.51 8.78
CA GLU A 21 5.74 -3.04 8.20
C GLU A 21 5.53 -4.46 7.63
N ALA A 22 4.77 -5.32 8.30
CA ALA A 22 4.47 -6.69 7.85
C ALA A 22 3.68 -6.74 6.52
N LEU A 23 3.06 -5.64 6.08
CA LEU A 23 2.46 -5.57 4.74
C LEU A 23 3.51 -5.80 3.63
N TYR A 24 4.78 -5.44 3.87
CA TYR A 24 5.84 -5.68 2.90
C TYR A 24 6.20 -7.16 2.70
N ASP A 25 5.92 -8.00 3.70
CA ASP A 25 6.22 -9.43 3.66
C ASP A 25 5.17 -10.22 2.88
N CYS A 26 4.01 -9.60 2.63
CA CYS A 26 2.93 -10.21 1.87
C CYS A 26 3.28 -10.36 0.38
N VAL A 27 2.89 -11.50 -0.20
CA VAL A 27 3.04 -11.77 -1.63
C VAL A 27 1.67 -12.02 -2.22
N ILE A 28 1.28 -11.19 -3.17
CA ILE A 28 0.03 -11.37 -3.90
C ILE A 28 0.24 -12.41 -5.00
N PRO A 29 -0.57 -13.49 -5.05
CA PRO A 29 -0.50 -14.48 -6.11
C PRO A 29 -0.69 -13.86 -7.50
N TYR A 30 -0.08 -14.48 -8.51
CA TYR A 30 -0.25 -14.07 -9.90
C TYR A 30 -1.73 -14.10 -10.30
N GLY A 31 -2.18 -13.10 -11.06
CA GLY A 31 -3.57 -12.98 -11.51
C GLY A 31 -4.54 -12.37 -10.49
N GLN A 32 -4.13 -12.14 -9.24
CA GLN A 32 -4.98 -11.48 -8.23
C GLN A 32 -4.56 -10.03 -8.03
N ILE A 33 -5.52 -9.12 -7.87
CA ILE A 33 -5.24 -7.70 -7.53
C ILE A 33 -4.61 -7.61 -6.14
N ILE A 34 -5.28 -8.23 -5.16
CA ILE A 34 -4.87 -8.46 -3.77
C ILE A 34 -5.54 -9.73 -3.25
N THR A 35 -5.07 -10.30 -2.14
CA THR A 35 -5.78 -11.39 -1.44
C THR A 35 -6.83 -10.83 -0.48
N PRO A 36 -7.89 -11.59 -0.15
CA PRO A 36 -8.86 -11.20 0.87
C PRO A 36 -8.21 -10.92 2.24
N GLU A 37 -7.18 -11.69 2.61
CA GLU A 37 -6.43 -11.53 3.86
C GLU A 37 -5.71 -10.18 3.88
N PHE A 38 -5.07 -9.82 2.77
CA PHE A 38 -4.37 -8.55 2.63
C PHE A 38 -5.35 -7.37 2.66
N ALA A 39 -6.49 -7.49 1.99
CA ALA A 39 -7.56 -6.49 2.04
C ALA A 39 -8.09 -6.28 3.47
N ARG A 40 -8.33 -7.36 4.21
CA ARG A 40 -8.79 -7.31 5.61
C ARG A 40 -7.76 -6.65 6.52
N GLU A 41 -6.48 -6.95 6.34
CA GLU A 41 -5.41 -6.33 7.13
C GLU A 41 -5.31 -4.82 6.85
N MET A 42 -5.35 -4.41 5.58
CA MET A 42 -5.38 -2.99 5.22
C MET A 42 -6.60 -2.28 5.83
N ALA A 43 -7.79 -2.88 5.75
CA ALA A 43 -9.01 -2.30 6.31
C ALA A 43 -8.95 -2.19 7.85
N TYR A 44 -8.41 -3.20 8.52
CA TYR A 44 -8.20 -3.20 9.97
C TYR A 44 -7.23 -2.10 10.41
N LEU A 45 -6.08 -1.97 9.72
CA LEU A 45 -5.10 -0.93 10.05
C LEU A 45 -5.68 0.47 9.81
N THR A 46 -6.42 0.64 8.71
CA THR A 46 -7.13 1.89 8.38
C THR A 46 -8.13 2.28 9.46
N SER A 47 -8.93 1.32 9.96
CA SER A 47 -9.97 1.61 10.95
C SER A 47 -9.39 1.99 12.32
N ILE A 48 -8.22 1.45 12.69
CA ILE A 48 -7.55 1.82 13.95
C ILE A 48 -6.83 3.16 13.82
N LEU A 49 -6.17 3.40 12.68
CA LEU A 49 -5.38 4.61 12.46
C LEU A 49 -6.23 5.81 12.08
N GLN A 50 -7.43 5.58 11.52
CA GLN A 50 -8.27 6.62 10.91
C GLN A 50 -7.51 7.42 9.84
N ARG A 51 -6.59 6.76 9.13
CA ARG A 51 -5.74 7.30 8.06
C ARG A 51 -5.83 6.40 6.84
N GLU A 52 -5.77 6.98 5.64
CA GLU A 52 -5.64 6.21 4.40
C GLU A 52 -4.31 5.45 4.40
N ILE A 53 -4.37 4.20 3.95
CA ILE A 53 -3.20 3.37 3.70
C ILE A 53 -3.16 3.08 2.21
N ALA A 54 -2.05 3.45 1.56
CA ALA A 54 -1.79 3.10 0.17
C ALA A 54 -0.61 2.16 0.04
N VAL A 55 -0.74 1.16 -0.81
CA VAL A 55 0.31 0.21 -1.14
C VAL A 55 0.52 0.12 -2.64
N TYR A 56 1.79 -0.02 -3.00
CA TYR A 56 2.22 -0.22 -4.38
C TYR A 56 2.72 -1.64 -4.56
N ILE A 57 2.12 -2.38 -5.49
CA ILE A 57 2.41 -3.80 -5.70
C ILE A 57 2.93 -3.99 -7.11
N ASN A 58 4.12 -4.59 -7.25
CA ASN A 58 4.71 -4.85 -8.55
C ASN A 58 4.07 -6.05 -9.26
N ARG A 59 4.43 -6.25 -10.54
CA ARG A 59 3.95 -7.36 -11.39
C ARG A 59 4.25 -8.77 -10.86
N ARG A 60 5.17 -8.90 -9.90
CA ARG A 60 5.51 -10.17 -9.23
C ARG A 60 4.71 -10.37 -7.94
N GLY A 61 3.78 -9.46 -7.63
CA GLY A 61 2.97 -9.53 -6.41
C GLY A 61 3.67 -9.04 -5.15
N LYS A 62 4.88 -8.46 -5.25
CA LYS A 62 5.61 -7.92 -4.10
C LYS A 62 5.20 -6.48 -3.83
N VAL A 63 5.00 -6.16 -2.55
CA VAL A 63 4.77 -4.78 -2.09
C VAL A 63 6.08 -4.01 -2.18
N ALA A 64 6.06 -2.94 -2.98
CA ALA A 64 7.20 -2.07 -3.25
C ALA A 64 7.23 -0.83 -2.34
N ALA A 65 6.06 -0.34 -1.92
CA ALA A 65 5.93 0.78 -1.00
C ALA A 65 4.60 0.72 -0.24
N VAL A 66 4.62 1.24 0.99
CA VAL A 66 3.49 1.44 1.89
C VAL A 66 3.51 2.88 2.37
N SER A 67 2.36 3.54 2.35
CA SER A 67 2.17 4.95 2.70
C SER A 67 0.99 5.11 3.64
N LEU A 68 1.13 5.98 4.63
CA LEU A 68 0.05 6.47 5.49
C LEU A 68 -0.21 7.95 5.21
N GLY A 69 -1.45 8.36 5.01
CA GLY A 69 -1.78 9.74 4.70
C GLY A 69 -3.25 10.09 4.80
N GLU A 70 -3.57 11.37 4.58
CA GLU A 70 -4.93 11.92 4.71
C GLU A 70 -5.63 12.15 3.36
N GLN A 71 -4.89 12.14 2.23
CA GLN A 71 -5.44 12.29 0.87
C GLN A 71 -4.37 12.19 -0.25
N SER A 72 -3.10 12.44 0.06
CA SER A 72 -1.99 12.35 -0.90
C SER A 72 -1.26 11.02 -0.72
N THR A 73 -1.41 10.14 -1.69
CA THR A 73 -0.59 8.92 -1.76
C THR A 73 0.88 9.29 -1.85
N ALA A 74 1.74 8.60 -1.09
CA ALA A 74 3.18 8.84 -1.17
C ALA A 74 3.67 8.70 -2.62
N PRO A 75 4.73 9.45 -3.01
CA PRO A 75 5.30 9.32 -4.34
C PRO A 75 5.63 7.86 -4.63
N LEU A 76 5.16 7.40 -5.79
CA LEU A 76 5.51 6.10 -6.35
C LEU A 76 7.04 5.92 -6.29
N PRO A 77 7.56 4.84 -5.68
CA PRO A 77 8.99 4.58 -5.75
C PRO A 77 9.43 4.47 -7.21
N GLU A 78 10.70 4.80 -7.49
CA GLU A 78 11.24 4.64 -8.84
C GLU A 78 10.98 3.22 -9.33
N ILE A 79 10.18 3.14 -10.39
CA ILE A 79 9.70 1.87 -10.89
C ILE A 79 10.82 1.28 -11.73
N ASP A 80 11.62 0.44 -11.10
CA ASP A 80 12.72 -0.22 -11.77
C ASP A 80 12.18 -1.32 -12.69
N GLY A 81 11.95 -0.92 -13.93
CA GLY A 81 11.40 -1.77 -14.97
C GLY A 81 11.36 -0.96 -16.24
N ARG A 82 12.16 -1.38 -17.24
CA ARG A 82 12.26 -0.76 -18.56
C ARG A 82 10.88 -0.24 -19.01
N ARG A 83 10.67 1.07 -18.89
CA ARG A 83 9.59 1.76 -19.58
C ARG A 83 9.88 1.55 -21.06
N SER A 84 9.11 0.70 -21.69
CA SER A 84 9.10 0.60 -23.14
C SER A 84 7.82 1.27 -23.62
N GLU A 85 7.84 1.90 -24.78
CA GLU A 85 6.63 2.42 -25.43
C GLU A 85 5.50 1.36 -25.52
N LYS A 86 5.86 0.08 -25.48
CA LYS A 86 4.94 -1.06 -25.58
C LYS A 86 4.45 -1.62 -24.24
N ARG A 87 4.85 -1.09 -23.07
CA ARG A 87 4.51 -1.67 -21.76
C ARG A 87 4.30 -0.63 -20.66
N LEU A 88 3.22 -0.82 -19.90
CA LEU A 88 2.97 -0.09 -18.65
C LEU A 88 4.02 -0.42 -17.58
N SER A 89 4.10 0.44 -16.55
CA SER A 89 5.00 0.29 -15.40
C SER A 89 4.84 -1.07 -14.70
N GLY A 90 3.63 -1.63 -14.70
CA GLY A 90 3.32 -2.90 -14.04
C GLY A 90 3.28 -2.77 -12.51
N ILE A 91 2.96 -1.58 -12.02
CA ILE A 91 2.64 -1.30 -10.61
C ILE A 91 1.13 -1.15 -10.46
N ARG A 92 0.60 -1.70 -9.37
CA ARG A 92 -0.79 -1.53 -8.93
C ARG A 92 -0.79 -0.69 -7.67
N CYS A 93 -1.64 0.32 -7.63
CA CYS A 93 -1.93 1.10 -6.42
C CYS A 93 -3.21 0.57 -5.80
N ILE A 94 -3.15 0.24 -4.52
CA ILE A 94 -4.32 -0.17 -3.72
C ILE A 94 -4.33 0.75 -2.52
N HIS A 95 -5.46 1.42 -2.27
CA HIS A 95 -5.59 2.30 -1.13
C HIS A 95 -6.94 2.13 -0.43
N THR A 96 -6.99 2.55 0.82
CA THR A 96 -8.18 2.52 1.66
C THR A 96 -8.71 3.91 1.91
N HIS A 97 -10.02 4.03 2.09
CA HIS A 97 -10.65 5.26 2.55
C HIS A 97 -11.12 5.07 3.99
N PRO A 98 -10.62 5.84 4.97
CA PRO A 98 -11.00 5.69 6.38
C PRO A 98 -12.50 5.93 6.62
N GLN A 99 -13.15 6.69 5.73
CA GLN A 99 -14.59 6.98 5.77
C GLN A 99 -15.46 5.88 5.11
N GLY A 100 -14.85 4.84 4.54
CA GLY A 100 -15.57 3.73 3.92
C GLY A 100 -16.15 4.01 2.54
N HIS A 101 -15.81 5.15 1.92
CA HIS A 101 -16.20 5.46 0.55
C HIS A 101 -15.27 4.78 -0.46
N GLY A 102 -15.81 3.96 -1.36
CA GLY A 102 -15.03 3.27 -2.39
C GLY A 102 -14.85 4.04 -3.70
N ALA A 103 -15.30 5.29 -3.76
CA ALA A 103 -15.18 6.14 -4.95
C ALA A 103 -13.76 6.70 -5.07
N LEU A 104 -13.34 7.04 -6.30
CA LEU A 104 -12.13 7.82 -6.50
C LEU A 104 -12.34 9.22 -5.92
N SER A 105 -11.28 9.77 -5.31
CA SER A 105 -11.26 11.17 -4.91
C SER A 105 -11.44 12.05 -6.15
N ASN A 106 -12.36 13.00 -6.09
CA ASN A 106 -12.58 14.01 -7.14
C ASN A 106 -11.57 15.14 -7.04
#